data_AF-A0A8A4TYL2-F1
#
_entry.id   AF-A0A8A4TYL2-F1
#
_cell.length_a   1.000
_cell.length_b   1.000
_cell.length_c   1.000
_cell.angle_alpha   90.00
_cell.angle_beta   90.00
_cell.angle_gamma   90.00
#
_symmetry.space_group_name_H-M   'P 1'
#
loop_
_entity.id
_entity.type
_entity.pdbx_description
1 polymer ?
#
loop_
_entity_poly.entity_id
_entity_poly.type
_entity_poly.pdbx_seq_one_letter_code
_entity_poly.pdbx_strand_id
1 'polypeptide(L)'
;MTTQAKTNAATIQSKTNPATNQAKTQPPKTKPVKAAQTKAKQTASPKPEKAAEPTKGNPTPDNTLLKCWVPFSRDYLRKERQCGEATLLSYDRDFARVIAFYGGDTPVTEITEERVTAFAKSPHCLRKDMTQDGKPCAKPTIKKTLRLFKMYLEWLEATGRIEKAPIPKNLPMGSRSAAEKEKAAEERKAKAELARKEAEAAKAQAKEEKTKAKEAAKKATEPEKAVKAQAKKSQATETKTAKPTK
;
A
#
# COMPACT_ATOMS: atom_id res chain seq x y z
N MET A 1 17.39 35.21 44.98
CA MET A 1 16.88 33.93 45.50
C MET A 1 16.79 32.92 44.37
N THR A 2 17.13 31.69 44.69
CA THR A 2 17.77 30.64 43.88
C THR A 2 16.91 30.00 42.78
N THR A 3 17.51 29.83 41.60
CA THR A 3 17.07 29.04 40.46
C THR A 3 17.13 27.53 40.77
N GLN A 4 16.12 26.74 40.42
CA GLN A 4 16.27 25.28 40.27
C GLN A 4 15.54 24.76 39.03
N ALA A 5 16.34 24.28 38.08
CA ALA A 5 15.94 23.42 36.97
C ALA A 5 15.88 21.96 37.46
N LYS A 6 14.87 21.20 37.02
CA LYS A 6 14.79 19.74 37.22
C LYS A 6 14.88 19.04 35.86
N THR A 7 16.06 18.50 35.58
CA THR A 7 16.34 17.45 34.60
C THR A 7 16.04 16.08 35.23
N ASN A 8 15.21 15.26 34.57
CA ASN A 8 15.10 13.83 34.90
C ASN A 8 15.58 13.01 33.70
N ALA A 9 16.73 12.37 33.90
CA ALA A 9 17.29 11.32 33.07
C ALA A 9 17.21 10.00 33.86
N ALA A 10 16.62 8.96 33.27
CA ALA A 10 16.70 7.57 33.72
C ALA A 10 16.05 6.70 32.62
N THR A 11 16.44 5.48 32.31
CA THR A 11 17.62 4.64 32.55
C THR A 11 17.40 3.46 31.59
N ILE A 12 18.42 3.11 30.80
CA ILE A 12 18.41 1.94 29.92
C ILE A 12 18.69 0.70 30.78
N GLN A 13 17.86 -0.35 30.65
CA GLN A 13 18.23 -1.70 31.08
C GLN A 13 17.93 -2.72 29.98
N SER A 14 19.00 -3.09 29.28
CA SER A 14 19.12 -4.26 28.42
C SER A 14 19.16 -5.53 29.29
N LYS A 15 18.31 -6.51 29.01
CA LYS A 15 18.45 -7.87 29.55
C LYS A 15 18.71 -8.84 28.40
N THR A 16 19.97 -9.20 28.24
CA THR A 16 20.44 -10.38 27.51
C THR A 16 20.63 -11.52 28.49
N ASN A 17 20.10 -12.71 28.19
CA ASN A 17 20.48 -13.96 28.84
C ASN A 17 20.80 -15.01 27.76
N PRO A 18 22.02 -15.57 27.73
CA PRO A 18 22.35 -16.78 26.99
C PRO A 18 22.60 -17.96 27.94
N ALA A 19 21.98 -19.10 27.65
CA ALA A 19 22.39 -20.42 28.17
C ALA A 19 21.93 -21.44 27.12
N THR A 20 22.77 -21.93 26.21
CA THR A 20 23.84 -22.93 26.41
C THR A 20 23.37 -24.14 27.21
N ASN A 21 22.98 -25.19 26.49
CA ASN A 21 23.02 -26.56 27.01
C ASN A 21 23.52 -27.48 25.88
N GLN A 22 24.82 -27.77 25.91
CA GLN A 22 25.46 -28.88 25.22
C GLN A 22 26.02 -29.83 26.28
N ALA A 23 25.65 -31.11 26.19
CA ALA A 23 26.29 -32.31 26.74
C ALA A 23 25.22 -33.43 26.68
N LYS A 24 25.44 -34.69 26.31
CA LYS A 24 26.64 -35.50 26.18
C LYS A 24 26.26 -36.79 25.44
N THR A 25 27.20 -37.28 24.63
CA THR A 25 27.26 -38.55 23.92
C THR A 25 27.28 -39.77 24.86
N GLN A 26 26.60 -40.88 24.51
CA GLN A 26 27.19 -42.22 24.24
C GLN A 26 26.13 -43.36 24.15
N PRO A 27 26.21 -44.26 23.14
CA PRO A 27 25.64 -45.63 23.15
C PRO A 27 26.72 -46.64 23.61
N PRO A 28 26.66 -47.98 23.39
CA PRO A 28 25.59 -48.99 23.22
C PRO A 28 25.75 -50.18 24.20
N LYS A 29 24.74 -51.06 24.42
CA LYS A 29 24.97 -52.51 24.71
C LYS A 29 23.80 -53.41 24.26
N THR A 30 24.16 -54.35 23.39
CA THR A 30 23.45 -55.55 22.93
C THR A 30 23.21 -56.59 24.02
N LYS A 31 22.12 -57.37 23.95
CA LYS A 31 22.08 -58.85 23.80
C LYS A 31 20.65 -59.43 23.86
N PRO A 32 20.43 -60.71 23.45
CA PRO A 32 19.34 -61.15 22.56
C PRO A 32 18.26 -61.98 23.26
N VAL A 33 17.22 -62.38 22.52
CA VAL A 33 16.35 -63.59 22.60
C VAL A 33 15.10 -63.28 21.75
N LYS A 34 14.43 -64.15 20.98
CA LYS A 34 14.65 -65.43 20.28
C LYS A 34 13.35 -65.64 19.49
N ALA A 35 13.47 -66.01 18.22
CA ALA A 35 12.51 -66.71 17.35
C ALA A 35 10.98 -66.54 17.54
N ALA A 36 10.32 -66.03 16.51
CA ALA A 36 9.15 -66.68 15.92
C ALA A 36 9.11 -66.40 14.41
N GLN A 37 9.30 -67.46 13.64
CA GLN A 37 9.16 -67.49 12.18
C GLN A 37 7.67 -67.55 11.83
N THR A 38 7.24 -66.74 10.86
CA THR A 38 6.18 -67.14 9.94
C THR A 38 6.54 -66.67 8.54
N LYS A 39 6.85 -67.66 7.69
CA LYS A 39 6.93 -67.57 6.23
C LYS A 39 5.59 -67.06 5.68
N ALA A 40 5.64 -66.16 4.68
CA ALA A 40 5.00 -66.39 3.39
C ALA A 40 5.39 -65.33 2.35
N LYS A 41 6.06 -65.83 1.30
CA LYS A 41 5.89 -65.48 -0.12
C LYS A 41 6.52 -64.17 -0.65
N GLN A 42 7.76 -64.33 -1.10
CA GLN A 42 8.34 -63.60 -2.23
C GLN A 42 7.48 -63.77 -3.50
N THR A 43 7.27 -62.66 -4.21
CA THR A 43 7.18 -62.65 -5.66
C THR A 43 7.98 -61.46 -6.18
N ALA A 44 9.13 -61.80 -6.77
CA ALA A 44 9.82 -61.16 -7.88
C ALA A 44 9.93 -59.62 -7.95
N SER A 45 11.16 -59.12 -7.79
CA SER A 45 11.66 -57.99 -8.57
C SER A 45 11.70 -58.36 -10.07
N PRO A 46 11.67 -57.38 -10.98
CA PRO A 46 12.97 -56.90 -11.48
C PRO A 46 13.05 -55.38 -11.72
N LYS A 47 14.24 -54.84 -11.47
CA LYS A 47 14.81 -53.62 -12.09
C LYS A 47 15.25 -54.01 -13.52
N PRO A 48 14.98 -53.23 -14.58
CA PRO A 48 15.76 -52.04 -14.96
C PRO A 48 14.85 -50.90 -15.48
N GLU A 49 15.28 -49.64 -15.66
CA GLU A 49 15.88 -49.11 -16.90
C GLU A 49 15.67 -47.58 -16.84
N LYS A 50 16.74 -46.77 -16.81
CA LYS A 50 17.21 -45.91 -17.91
C LYS A 50 16.17 -44.91 -18.47
N ALA A 51 16.53 -43.63 -18.39
CA ALA A 51 16.12 -42.52 -19.24
C ALA A 51 14.62 -42.27 -19.47
N ALA A 52 14.08 -41.25 -18.79
CA ALA A 52 13.12 -40.35 -19.43
C ALA A 52 13.85 -39.02 -19.70
N GLU A 53 14.36 -38.90 -20.93
CA GLU A 53 14.71 -37.61 -21.52
C GLU A 53 13.49 -36.67 -21.51
N PRO A 54 13.70 -35.35 -21.41
CA PRO A 54 12.63 -34.37 -21.59
C PRO A 54 12.07 -34.49 -23.01
N THR A 55 10.78 -34.80 -23.12
CA THR A 55 10.04 -34.80 -24.38
C THR A 55 10.13 -33.41 -25.04
N LYS A 56 10.86 -33.35 -26.15
CA LYS A 56 10.84 -32.21 -27.08
C LYS A 56 9.52 -32.19 -27.85
N GLY A 57 8.93 -31.00 -27.96
CA GLY A 57 8.44 -30.55 -29.27
C GLY A 57 6.94 -30.39 -29.45
N ASN A 58 6.27 -29.66 -28.57
CA ASN A 58 5.25 -28.72 -29.04
C ASN A 58 5.69 -27.34 -28.51
N PRO A 59 5.77 -26.25 -29.28
CA PRO A 59 6.01 -24.93 -28.71
C PRO A 59 4.86 -24.65 -27.76
N THR A 60 5.08 -24.92 -26.47
CA THR A 60 4.14 -24.54 -25.42
C THR A 60 3.92 -23.05 -25.64
N PRO A 61 2.70 -22.62 -26.01
CA PRO A 61 2.42 -21.21 -26.17
C PRO A 61 2.92 -20.53 -24.91
N ASP A 62 3.65 -19.45 -25.11
CA ASP A 62 4.44 -18.72 -24.11
C ASP A 62 3.51 -18.08 -23.07
N ASN A 63 2.83 -18.93 -22.32
CA ASN A 63 1.69 -18.69 -21.45
C ASN A 63 2.18 -18.66 -20.01
N THR A 64 3.27 -17.92 -19.78
CA THR A 64 3.71 -17.65 -18.42
C THR A 64 2.83 -16.59 -17.79
N LEU A 65 2.75 -16.61 -16.47
CA LEU A 65 1.94 -15.72 -15.67
C LEU A 65 2.25 -14.24 -15.98
N LEU A 66 3.53 -13.90 -16.14
CA LEU A 66 3.97 -12.55 -16.48
C LEU A 66 3.63 -12.17 -17.94
N LYS A 67 3.79 -13.09 -18.89
CA LYS A 67 3.52 -12.81 -20.32
C LYS A 67 2.03 -12.63 -20.60
N CYS A 68 1.19 -13.34 -19.86
CA CYS A 68 -0.27 -13.21 -19.93
C CYS A 68 -0.81 -11.96 -19.18
N TRP A 69 -0.05 -11.37 -18.26
CA TRP A 69 -0.45 -10.15 -17.55
C TRP A 69 -0.53 -8.92 -18.46
N VAL A 70 0.45 -8.74 -19.35
CA VAL A 70 0.51 -7.58 -20.25
C VAL A 70 -0.74 -7.47 -21.14
N PRO A 71 -1.19 -8.52 -21.85
CA PRO A 71 -2.43 -8.45 -22.61
C PRO A 71 -3.66 -8.31 -21.71
N PHE A 72 -3.70 -8.91 -20.53
CA PHE A 72 -4.80 -8.69 -19.58
C PHE A 72 -4.92 -7.22 -19.15
N SER A 73 -3.83 -6.58 -18.75
CA SER A 73 -3.83 -5.19 -18.30
C SER A 73 -4.14 -4.21 -19.43
N ARG A 74 -3.60 -4.45 -20.63
CA ARG A 74 -3.81 -3.57 -21.78
C ARG A 74 -5.17 -3.78 -22.46
N ASP A 75 -5.57 -5.02 -22.68
CA ASP A 75 -6.75 -5.31 -23.51
C ASP A 75 -8.01 -5.44 -22.65
N TYR A 76 -7.93 -6.13 -21.51
CA TYR A 76 -9.11 -6.30 -20.65
C TYR A 76 -9.30 -5.13 -19.68
N LEU A 77 -8.30 -4.79 -18.88
CA LEU A 77 -8.46 -3.73 -17.86
C LEU A 77 -8.64 -2.35 -18.50
N ARG A 78 -7.81 -2.00 -19.49
CA ARG A 78 -7.84 -0.68 -20.12
C ARG A 78 -8.95 -0.54 -21.17
N LYS A 79 -9.14 -1.49 -22.10
CA LYS A 79 -10.16 -1.34 -23.16
C LYS A 79 -11.56 -1.76 -22.71
N GLU A 80 -11.70 -2.97 -22.16
CA GLU A 80 -13.03 -3.50 -21.81
C GLU A 80 -13.58 -2.89 -20.52
N ARG A 81 -12.74 -2.77 -19.48
CA ARG A 81 -13.13 -2.22 -18.17
C ARG A 81 -12.90 -0.71 -18.02
N GLN A 82 -12.34 -0.05 -19.03
CA GLN A 82 -12.11 1.39 -19.07
C GLN A 82 -11.38 1.92 -17.82
N CYS A 83 -10.47 1.13 -17.26
CA CYS A 83 -9.71 1.54 -16.08
C CYS A 83 -8.69 2.61 -16.45
N GLY A 84 -8.70 3.74 -15.73
CA GLY A 84 -7.70 4.79 -15.86
C GLY A 84 -6.31 4.37 -15.36
N GLU A 85 -5.30 5.16 -15.71
CA GLU A 85 -3.88 4.83 -15.46
C GLU A 85 -3.54 4.64 -13.98
N ALA A 86 -4.08 5.48 -13.10
CA ALA A 86 -3.88 5.34 -11.65
C ALA A 86 -4.40 3.99 -11.12
N THR A 87 -5.51 3.49 -11.69
CA THR A 87 -6.07 2.19 -11.34
C THR A 87 -5.20 1.06 -11.87
N LEU A 88 -4.69 1.17 -13.10
CA LEU A 88 -3.76 0.20 -13.68
C LEU A 88 -2.48 0.09 -12.85
N LEU A 89 -1.87 1.20 -12.45
CA LEU A 89 -0.69 1.22 -11.58
C LEU A 89 -0.96 0.54 -10.23
N SER A 90 -2.16 0.73 -9.67
CA SER A 90 -2.55 0.01 -8.46
C SER A 90 -2.68 -1.49 -8.71
N TYR A 91 -3.22 -1.91 -9.85
CA TYR A 91 -3.36 -3.32 -10.19
C TYR A 91 -2.02 -3.98 -10.52
N ASP A 92 -1.08 -3.28 -11.16
CA ASP A 92 0.28 -3.77 -11.38
C ASP A 92 0.98 -4.10 -10.06
N ARG A 93 0.82 -3.22 -9.05
CA ARG A 93 1.35 -3.47 -7.69
C ARG A 93 0.69 -4.66 -7.01
N ASP A 94 -0.61 -4.85 -7.22
CA ASP A 94 -1.32 -6.01 -6.66
C ASP A 94 -0.89 -7.30 -7.37
N PHE A 95 -0.68 -7.27 -8.68
CA PHE A 95 -0.27 -8.41 -9.47
C PHE A 95 1.20 -8.78 -9.26
N ALA A 96 2.06 -7.80 -8.98
CA ALA A 96 3.43 -8.06 -8.55
C ALA A 96 3.51 -8.98 -7.32
N ARG A 97 2.51 -8.92 -6.41
CA ARG A 97 2.41 -9.85 -5.27
C ARG A 97 2.10 -11.28 -5.71
N VAL A 98 1.27 -11.43 -6.74
CA VAL A 98 0.94 -12.73 -7.34
C VAL A 98 2.19 -13.31 -8.00
N ILE A 99 2.89 -12.51 -8.82
CA ILE A 99 4.15 -12.89 -9.46
C ILE A 99 5.20 -13.29 -8.42
N ALA A 100 5.34 -12.55 -7.32
CA ALA A 100 6.29 -12.87 -6.27
C ALA A 100 6.01 -14.21 -5.56
N PHE A 101 4.76 -14.66 -5.51
CA PHE A 101 4.39 -15.95 -4.90
C PHE A 101 4.53 -17.13 -5.87
N TYR A 102 4.03 -16.98 -7.10
CA TYR A 102 4.04 -18.06 -8.07
C TYR A 102 5.38 -18.20 -8.78
N GLY A 103 6.03 -17.07 -9.09
CA GLY A 103 7.07 -16.95 -10.10
C GLY A 103 6.50 -16.31 -11.37
N GLY A 104 7.27 -15.44 -12.02
CA GLY A 104 6.86 -14.79 -13.28
C GLY A 104 6.80 -15.78 -14.46
N ASP A 105 7.68 -16.78 -14.42
CA ASP A 105 7.83 -17.80 -15.46
C ASP A 105 6.92 -19.01 -15.27
N THR A 106 6.11 -19.03 -14.20
CA THR A 106 5.17 -20.12 -13.96
C THR A 106 4.15 -20.18 -15.09
N PRO A 107 3.98 -21.33 -15.76
CA PRO A 107 2.94 -21.47 -16.78
C PRO A 107 1.57 -21.39 -16.11
N VAL A 108 0.62 -20.70 -16.74
CA VAL A 108 -0.69 -20.48 -16.08
C VAL A 108 -1.51 -21.79 -15.94
N THR A 109 -1.15 -22.84 -16.68
CA THR A 109 -1.70 -24.20 -16.55
C THR A 109 -1.31 -24.90 -15.24
N GLU A 110 -0.22 -24.49 -14.58
CA GLU A 110 0.19 -25.02 -13.27
C GLU A 110 -0.53 -24.35 -12.09
N ILE A 111 -1.39 -23.38 -12.36
CA ILE A 111 -2.20 -22.73 -11.32
C ILE A 111 -3.35 -23.68 -10.99
N THR A 112 -3.33 -24.25 -9.79
CA THR A 112 -4.42 -25.09 -9.27
C THR A 112 -5.21 -24.37 -8.18
N GLU A 113 -6.43 -24.81 -7.89
CA GLU A 113 -7.29 -24.22 -6.83
C GLU A 113 -6.60 -24.25 -5.45
N GLU A 114 -5.82 -25.30 -5.19
CA GLU A 114 -5.04 -25.44 -3.97
C GLU A 114 -3.96 -24.36 -3.87
N ARG A 115 -3.22 -24.10 -4.96
CA ARG A 115 -2.21 -23.03 -4.99
C ARG A 115 -2.86 -21.65 -4.85
N VAL A 116 -4.03 -21.42 -5.43
CA VAL A 116 -4.79 -20.17 -5.25
C VAL A 116 -5.20 -19.98 -3.79
N THR A 117 -5.64 -21.05 -3.13
CA THR A 117 -5.97 -21.03 -1.70
C THR A 117 -4.72 -20.83 -0.83
N ALA A 118 -3.58 -21.41 -1.21
CA ALA A 118 -2.30 -21.20 -0.57
C ALA A 118 -1.83 -19.74 -0.70
N PHE A 119 -1.96 -19.15 -1.90
CA PHE A 119 -1.66 -17.73 -2.13
C PHE A 119 -2.51 -16.83 -1.21
N ALA A 120 -3.81 -17.09 -1.10
CA ALA A 120 -4.71 -16.30 -0.26
C ALA A 120 -4.31 -16.32 1.24
N LYS A 121 -3.67 -17.39 1.69
CA LYS A 121 -3.17 -17.55 3.07
C LYS A 121 -1.70 -17.12 3.23
N SER A 122 -1.01 -16.84 2.14
CA SER A 122 0.43 -16.57 2.13
C SER A 122 0.78 -15.16 2.66
N PRO A 123 2.00 -14.95 3.17
CA PRO A 123 2.50 -13.62 3.49
C PRO A 123 2.46 -12.64 2.31
N HIS A 124 2.59 -13.11 1.07
CA HIS A 124 2.54 -12.26 -0.13
C HIS A 124 1.19 -11.55 -0.30
N CYS A 125 0.10 -12.21 0.06
CA CYS A 125 -1.25 -11.63 0.04
C CYS A 125 -1.57 -10.90 1.35
N LEU A 126 -1.23 -11.51 2.50
CA LEU A 126 -1.65 -11.03 3.81
C LEU A 126 -0.79 -9.92 4.41
N ARG A 127 0.44 -9.68 3.90
CA ARG A 127 1.40 -8.73 4.47
C ARG A 127 1.91 -7.74 3.44
N LYS A 128 2.20 -6.51 3.90
CA LYS A 128 2.62 -5.41 3.02
C LYS A 128 3.97 -5.69 2.37
N ASP A 129 4.91 -6.14 3.17
CA ASP A 129 6.33 -6.32 2.82
C ASP A 129 6.64 -7.74 2.30
N MET A 130 5.59 -8.54 2.03
CA MET A 130 5.66 -9.90 1.49
C MET A 130 6.52 -10.89 2.31
N THR A 131 6.90 -10.51 3.52
CA THR A 131 7.72 -11.30 4.46
C THR A 131 6.86 -11.81 5.60
N GLN A 132 7.22 -12.94 6.21
CA GLN A 132 6.47 -13.53 7.34
C GLN A 132 6.40 -12.63 8.58
N ASP A 133 7.31 -11.65 8.71
CA ASP A 133 7.34 -10.67 9.81
C ASP A 133 6.81 -9.29 9.42
N GLY A 134 6.45 -9.07 8.15
CA GLY A 134 6.01 -7.77 7.63
C GLY A 134 4.66 -7.28 8.16
N LYS A 135 4.36 -5.99 8.06
CA LYS A 135 3.09 -5.45 8.60
C LYS A 135 1.86 -6.08 7.90
N PRO A 136 0.77 -6.36 8.62
CA PRO A 136 -0.44 -6.92 8.00
C PRO A 136 -1.03 -5.97 6.97
N CYS A 137 -1.45 -6.50 5.82
CA CYS A 137 -2.22 -5.77 4.83
C CYS A 137 -3.61 -5.46 5.36
N ALA A 138 -4.14 -4.30 4.99
CA ALA A 138 -5.52 -3.97 5.28
C ALA A 138 -6.47 -4.94 4.54
N LYS A 139 -7.57 -5.35 5.20
CA LYS A 139 -8.60 -6.23 4.62
C LYS A 139 -9.08 -5.79 3.23
N PRO A 140 -9.29 -4.48 2.94
CA PRO A 140 -9.69 -4.02 1.61
C PRO A 140 -8.63 -4.30 0.53
N THR A 141 -7.34 -4.21 0.88
CA THR A 141 -6.23 -4.50 -0.05
C THR A 141 -6.21 -5.98 -0.39
N ILE A 142 -6.32 -6.86 0.62
CA ILE A 142 -6.37 -8.31 0.43
C ILE A 142 -7.54 -8.69 -0.50
N LYS A 143 -8.74 -8.18 -0.20
CA LYS A 143 -9.94 -8.39 -1.04
C LYS A 143 -9.72 -7.91 -2.48
N LYS A 144 -9.08 -6.76 -2.67
CA LYS A 144 -8.77 -6.21 -4.00
C LYS A 144 -7.80 -7.11 -4.77
N THR A 145 -6.71 -7.55 -4.15
CA THR A 145 -5.73 -8.44 -4.77
C THR A 145 -6.36 -9.77 -5.20
N LEU A 146 -7.17 -10.39 -4.32
CA LEU A 146 -7.87 -11.64 -4.64
C LEU A 146 -8.90 -11.46 -5.76
N ARG A 147 -9.64 -10.34 -5.77
CA ARG A 147 -10.58 -10.01 -6.83
C ARG A 147 -9.87 -9.83 -8.17
N LEU A 148 -8.76 -9.10 -8.20
CA LEU A 148 -7.94 -8.91 -9.40
C LEU A 148 -7.45 -10.25 -9.93
N PHE A 149 -6.93 -11.10 -9.05
CA PHE A 149 -6.42 -12.41 -9.44
C PHE A 149 -7.51 -13.33 -9.99
N LYS A 150 -8.70 -13.36 -9.36
CA LYS A 150 -9.85 -14.09 -9.91
C LYS A 150 -10.22 -13.58 -11.30
N MET A 151 -10.33 -12.26 -11.47
CA MET A 151 -10.70 -11.65 -12.75
C MET A 151 -9.67 -11.96 -13.85
N TYR A 152 -8.40 -12.06 -13.47
CA TYR A 152 -7.34 -12.53 -14.36
C TYR A 152 -7.54 -14.00 -14.77
N LEU A 153 -7.84 -14.90 -13.84
CA LEU A 153 -8.10 -16.32 -14.14
C LEU A 153 -9.36 -16.50 -15.02
N GLU A 154 -10.43 -15.76 -14.75
CA GLU A 154 -11.64 -15.76 -15.60
C GLU A 154 -11.34 -15.26 -17.01
N TRP A 155 -10.47 -14.25 -17.15
CA TRP A 155 -10.05 -13.77 -18.46
C TRP A 155 -9.19 -14.79 -19.22
N LEU A 156 -8.32 -15.53 -18.52
CA LEU A 156 -7.53 -16.61 -19.12
C LEU A 156 -8.44 -17.73 -19.66
N GLU A 157 -9.49 -18.08 -18.93
CA GLU A 157 -10.50 -19.04 -19.38
C GLU A 157 -11.27 -18.50 -20.59
N ALA A 158 -11.75 -17.25 -20.52
CA ALA A 158 -12.48 -16.62 -21.62
C ALA A 158 -11.65 -16.48 -22.90
N THR A 159 -10.33 -16.36 -22.80
CA THR A 159 -9.41 -16.28 -23.94
C THR A 159 -8.88 -17.64 -24.39
N GLY A 160 -9.33 -18.74 -23.78
CA GLY A 160 -8.89 -20.10 -24.12
C GLY A 160 -7.42 -20.39 -23.78
N ARG A 161 -6.80 -19.60 -22.89
CA ARG A 161 -5.43 -19.84 -22.41
C ARG A 161 -5.36 -20.94 -21.36
N ILE A 162 -6.47 -21.15 -20.65
CA ILE A 162 -6.71 -22.30 -19.78
C ILE A 162 -8.09 -22.88 -20.10
N GLU A 163 -8.24 -24.19 -19.92
CA GLU A 163 -9.50 -24.88 -20.17
C GLU A 163 -10.57 -24.54 -19.13
N LYS A 164 -10.15 -24.40 -17.86
CA LYS A 164 -11.05 -24.09 -16.74
C LYS A 164 -10.34 -23.22 -15.71
N ALA A 165 -10.98 -22.14 -15.27
CA ALA A 165 -10.40 -21.28 -14.26
C ALA A 165 -10.38 -21.98 -12.88
N PRO A 166 -9.20 -22.08 -12.22
CA PRO A 166 -9.07 -22.68 -10.90
C PRO A 166 -9.54 -21.69 -9.82
N ILE A 167 -10.85 -21.44 -9.74
CA ILE A 167 -11.44 -20.50 -8.80
C ILE A 167 -11.98 -21.26 -7.58
N PRO A 168 -11.33 -21.20 -6.41
CA PRO A 168 -11.83 -21.90 -5.24
C PRO A 168 -13.14 -21.27 -4.78
N LYS A 169 -14.14 -22.11 -4.53
CA LYS A 169 -15.49 -21.69 -4.07
C LYS A 169 -15.46 -20.87 -2.77
N ASN A 170 -14.42 -21.06 -1.94
CA ASN A 170 -14.24 -20.40 -0.66
C ASN A 170 -13.35 -19.14 -0.71
N LEU A 171 -13.01 -18.63 -1.90
CA LEU A 171 -12.25 -17.39 -1.99
C LEU A 171 -13.09 -16.27 -1.37
N PRO A 172 -12.61 -15.53 -0.34
CA PRO A 172 -13.37 -14.49 0.33
C PRO A 172 -13.55 -13.29 -0.61
N MET A 173 -14.50 -13.43 -1.53
CA MET A 173 -14.91 -12.43 -2.50
C MET A 173 -15.74 -11.39 -1.79
N GLY A 174 -15.07 -10.47 -1.13
CA GLY A 174 -15.70 -9.26 -0.63
C GLY A 174 -16.09 -8.37 -1.80
N SER A 175 -17.23 -8.65 -2.44
CA SER A 175 -18.08 -7.52 -2.84
C SER A 175 -18.27 -6.70 -1.56
N ARG A 176 -17.93 -5.42 -1.57
CA ARG A 176 -18.55 -4.54 -0.56
C ARG A 176 -20.04 -4.76 -0.78
N SER A 177 -20.72 -5.27 0.24
CA SER A 177 -22.18 -5.30 0.19
C SER A 177 -22.64 -3.87 -0.13
N ALA A 178 -23.79 -3.72 -0.79
CA ALA A 178 -24.32 -2.39 -1.08
C ALA A 178 -24.30 -1.50 0.19
N ALA A 179 -24.60 -2.10 1.35
CA ALA A 179 -24.49 -1.49 2.67
C ALA A 179 -23.06 -1.02 3.04
N GLU A 180 -22.01 -1.79 2.75
CA GLU A 180 -20.61 -1.38 3.01
C GLU A 180 -20.16 -0.26 2.07
N LYS A 181 -20.71 -0.19 0.84
CA LYS A 181 -20.46 0.93 -0.09
C LYS A 181 -21.17 2.20 0.38
N GLU A 182 -22.41 2.07 0.82
CA GLU A 182 -23.23 3.17 1.29
C GLU A 182 -22.67 3.79 2.57
N LYS A 183 -22.30 2.95 3.56
CA LYS A 183 -21.66 3.41 4.79
C LYS A 183 -20.33 4.12 4.54
N ALA A 184 -19.51 3.62 3.61
CA ALA A 184 -18.25 4.26 3.24
C ALA A 184 -18.45 5.57 2.44
N ALA A 185 -19.54 5.69 1.70
CA ALA A 185 -19.91 6.91 1.00
C ALA A 185 -20.44 7.97 1.97
N GLU A 186 -21.25 7.57 2.94
CA GLU A 186 -21.75 8.41 4.03
C GLU A 186 -20.62 8.93 4.91
N GLU A 187 -19.69 8.07 5.33
CA GLU A 187 -18.53 8.47 6.13
C GLU A 187 -17.62 9.46 5.37
N ARG A 188 -17.48 9.31 4.06
CA ARG A 188 -16.76 10.27 3.21
C ARG A 188 -17.50 11.60 3.07
N LYS A 189 -18.82 11.59 2.94
CA LYS A 189 -19.64 12.81 2.92
C LYS A 189 -19.54 13.54 4.26
N ALA A 190 -19.66 12.82 5.38
CA ALA A 190 -19.53 13.38 6.73
C ALA A 190 -18.15 13.99 6.96
N LYS A 191 -17.08 13.30 6.54
CA LYS A 191 -15.71 13.83 6.68
C LYS A 191 -15.45 15.04 5.77
N ALA A 192 -16.03 15.07 4.58
CA ALA A 192 -15.96 16.22 3.68
C ALA A 192 -16.76 17.43 4.21
N GLU A 193 -17.91 17.19 4.84
CA GLU A 193 -18.72 18.23 5.47
C GLU A 193 -18.02 18.83 6.70
N LEU A 194 -17.42 17.98 7.55
CA LEU A 194 -16.61 18.42 8.68
C LEU A 194 -15.44 19.31 8.21
N ALA A 195 -14.71 18.87 7.18
CA ALA A 195 -13.60 19.64 6.60
C ALA A 195 -14.07 20.98 5.99
N ARG A 196 -15.28 21.02 5.41
CA ARG A 196 -15.87 22.27 4.89
C ARG A 196 -16.23 23.25 6.01
N LYS A 197 -16.80 22.75 7.11
CA LYS A 197 -17.12 23.56 8.31
C LYS A 197 -15.85 24.10 8.97
N GLU A 198 -14.80 23.28 9.08
CA GLU A 198 -13.49 23.73 9.59
C GLU A 198 -12.84 24.79 8.68
N ALA A 199 -12.91 24.61 7.35
CA ALA A 199 -12.40 25.59 6.40
C ALA A 199 -13.19 26.91 6.41
N GLU A 200 -14.50 26.87 6.65
CA GLU A 200 -15.35 28.05 6.77
C GLU A 200 -15.10 28.81 8.08
N ALA A 201 -14.93 28.09 9.20
CA ALA A 201 -14.54 28.67 10.48
C ALA A 201 -13.17 29.36 10.40
N ALA A 202 -12.19 28.73 9.74
CA ALA A 202 -10.87 29.33 9.51
C ALA A 202 -10.94 30.61 8.66
N LYS A 203 -11.81 30.65 7.65
CA LYS A 203 -12.04 31.87 6.84
C LYS A 203 -12.72 32.98 7.62
N ALA A 204 -13.64 32.66 8.54
CA ALA A 204 -14.30 33.64 9.40
C ALA A 204 -13.30 34.30 10.37
N GLN A 205 -12.44 33.50 11.01
CA GLN A 205 -11.40 34.00 11.91
C GLN A 205 -10.39 34.90 11.18
N ALA A 206 -9.94 34.50 9.99
CA ALA A 206 -9.03 35.32 9.18
C ALA A 206 -9.66 36.65 8.71
N LYS A 207 -10.99 36.69 8.54
CA LYS A 207 -11.70 37.91 8.17
C LYS A 207 -11.85 38.86 9.36
N GLU A 208 -12.11 38.32 10.55
CA GLU A 208 -12.20 39.08 11.80
C GLU A 208 -10.85 39.71 12.18
N GLU A 209 -9.76 38.97 12.01
CA GLU A 209 -8.39 39.44 12.26
C GLU A 209 -7.99 40.56 11.27
N LYS A 210 -8.38 40.44 9.99
CA LYS A 210 -8.19 41.52 9.00
C LYS A 210 -9.01 42.78 9.32
N THR A 211 -10.22 42.66 9.84
CA THR A 211 -11.02 43.83 10.28
C THR A 211 -10.42 44.51 11.50
N LYS A 212 -9.95 43.75 12.49
CA LYS A 212 -9.25 44.30 13.67
C LYS A 212 -7.93 44.99 13.30
N ALA A 213 -7.16 44.42 12.37
CA ALA A 213 -5.93 45.06 11.86
C ALA A 213 -6.21 46.36 11.08
N LYS A 214 -7.29 46.41 10.31
CA LYS A 214 -7.69 47.62 9.55
C LYS A 214 -8.22 48.73 10.48
N GLU A 215 -8.89 48.37 11.57
CA GLU A 215 -9.37 49.32 12.59
C GLU A 215 -8.23 49.88 13.45
N ALA A 216 -7.25 49.05 13.81
CA ALA A 216 -6.01 49.48 14.48
C ALA A 216 -5.18 50.43 13.61
N ALA A 217 -5.07 50.15 12.29
CA ALA A 217 -4.36 51.03 11.36
C ALA A 217 -5.06 52.39 11.18
N LYS A 218 -6.40 52.44 11.23
CA LYS A 218 -7.15 53.70 11.10
C LYS A 218 -6.96 54.60 12.32
N LYS A 219 -6.86 54.01 13.53
CA LYS A 219 -6.64 54.74 14.79
C LYS A 219 -5.22 55.29 14.98
N ALA A 220 -4.24 54.82 14.19
CA ALA A 220 -2.87 55.35 14.18
C ALA A 220 -2.68 56.58 13.26
N THR A 221 -3.66 56.94 12.44
CA THR A 221 -3.58 58.05 11.45
C THR A 221 -4.17 59.38 11.92
N GLU A 222 -4.57 59.50 13.19
CA GLU A 222 -5.21 60.71 13.73
C GLU A 222 -4.39 61.34 14.88
N PRO A 223 -3.12 61.70 14.61
CA PRO A 223 -2.71 63.05 15.04
C PRO A 223 -1.81 63.78 14.03
N GLU A 224 -1.82 63.46 12.73
CA GLU A 224 -1.00 64.17 11.73
C GLU A 224 -1.81 65.11 10.81
N LYS A 225 -2.96 65.62 11.28
CA LYS A 225 -3.69 66.70 10.59
C LYS A 225 -3.63 68.05 11.31
N ALA A 226 -2.99 68.13 12.48
CA ALA A 226 -2.80 69.39 13.21
C ALA A 226 -1.52 70.15 12.83
N VAL A 227 -0.50 69.50 12.24
CA VAL A 227 0.80 70.16 11.97
C VAL A 227 0.85 70.85 10.59
N LYS A 228 -0.04 70.52 9.65
CA LYS A 228 0.03 71.03 8.27
C LYS A 228 -0.68 72.38 8.02
N ALA A 229 -1.25 72.99 9.06
CA ALA A 229 -1.89 74.31 8.98
C ALA A 229 -0.91 75.49 9.14
N GLN A 230 0.33 75.27 9.60
CA GLN A 230 1.31 76.35 9.83
C GLN A 230 2.24 76.65 8.64
N ALA A 231 2.28 75.81 7.59
CA ALA A 231 3.26 75.97 6.51
C ALA A 231 2.79 76.82 5.30
N LYS A 232 1.55 77.32 5.27
CA LYS A 232 0.99 78.04 4.10
C LYS A 232 0.97 79.57 4.21
N LYS A 233 1.49 80.16 5.29
CA LYS A 233 1.44 81.63 5.49
C LYS A 233 2.72 82.39 5.09
N SER A 234 3.77 81.71 4.62
CA SER A 234 5.11 82.33 4.48
C SER A 234 5.65 82.46 3.06
N GLN A 235 4.87 82.21 1.99
CA GLN A 235 5.39 82.26 0.60
C GLN A 235 4.63 83.22 -0.33
N ALA A 236 4.15 84.34 0.19
CA ALA A 236 3.51 85.38 -0.63
C ALA A 236 3.95 86.77 -0.18
N THR A 237 5.24 87.09 -0.33
CA THR A 237 5.76 88.46 -0.33
C THR A 237 7.25 88.37 -0.68
N GLU A 238 7.58 88.44 -1.97
CA GLU A 238 8.83 88.99 -2.49
C GLU A 238 8.95 88.64 -3.98
N THR A 239 8.48 89.55 -4.83
CA THR A 239 9.14 89.90 -6.10
C THR A 239 8.42 91.14 -6.64
N LYS A 240 8.88 92.31 -6.22
CA LYS A 240 8.55 93.59 -6.85
C LYS A 240 9.84 94.37 -7.05
N THR A 241 10.11 94.70 -8.31
CA THR A 241 10.91 95.83 -8.81
C THR A 241 12.44 95.71 -8.79
N ALA A 242 13.02 95.56 -9.99
CA ALA A 242 14.17 96.35 -10.41
C ALA A 242 14.25 96.40 -11.96
N LYS A 243 13.81 97.53 -12.51
CA LYS A 243 14.20 98.08 -13.82
C LYS A 243 15.68 98.53 -13.70
N PRO A 244 16.46 98.75 -14.77
CA PRO A 244 16.18 99.93 -15.60
C PRO A 244 16.42 99.81 -17.10
N THR A 245 15.78 100.77 -17.77
CA THR A 245 15.99 101.33 -19.10
C THR A 245 17.42 101.88 -19.29
N LYS A 246 18.00 101.58 -20.46
CA LYS A 246 18.86 102.38 -21.36
C LYS A 246 19.87 103.36 -20.76
#